data_AF-A0A8T5Q3M0-F1
#
_entry.id   AF-A0A8T5Q3M0-F1
#
_cell.length_a   1.000
_cell.length_b   1.000
_cell.length_c   1.000
_cell.angle_alpha   90.00
_cell.angle_beta   90.00
_cell.angle_gamma   90.00
#
_symmetry.space_group_name_H-M   'P 1'
#
loop_
_entity.id
_entity.type
_entity.pdbx_description
1 polymer ?
#
loop_
_entity_poly.entity_id
_entity_poly.type
_entity_poly.pdbx_seq_one_letter_code
_entity_poly.pdbx_strand_id
1 'polypeptide(L)'
;MSKIKVNIEFKKSLTGKWSDTSKRSEHLSDRMALRGIGIDNIVHAVEKGAKRLRQDGTIVSEFRWYKVIYREFNVEGWKKIYPITVIEV
;
A
#
# COMPACT_ATOMS: atom_id res chain seq x y z
N MET A 1 12.47 -5.97 -14.65
CA MET A 1 11.93 -5.62 -13.33
C MET A 1 10.68 -4.78 -13.54
N SER A 2 9.60 -5.10 -12.83
CA SER A 2 8.33 -4.36 -12.86
C SER A 2 8.56 -2.92 -12.36
N LYS A 3 8.09 -1.92 -13.11
CA LYS A 3 8.19 -0.52 -12.70
C LYS A 3 7.10 -0.22 -11.65
N ILE A 4 7.42 -0.40 -10.38
CA ILE A 4 6.52 -0.18 -9.24
C ILE A 4 6.73 1.22 -8.68
N LYS A 5 5.62 1.95 -8.48
CA LYS A 5 5.62 3.24 -7.80
C LYS A 5 4.70 3.16 -6.58
N VAL A 6 5.30 3.17 -5.39
CA VAL A 6 4.56 3.22 -4.12
C VAL A 6 4.23 4.67 -3.82
N ASN A 7 2.95 4.96 -3.57
CA ASN A 7 2.48 6.29 -3.26
C ASN A 7 1.81 6.30 -1.87
N ILE A 8 2.58 6.69 -0.85
CA ILE A 8 2.11 6.83 0.53
C ILE A 8 1.19 8.05 0.66
N GLU A 9 1.50 9.11 -0.08
CA GLU A 9 0.62 10.26 -0.22
C GLU A 9 -0.53 9.93 -1.15
N PHE A 10 -1.68 9.60 -0.56
CA PHE A 10 -2.90 9.49 -1.32
C PHE A 10 -3.28 10.90 -1.81
N LYS A 11 -2.91 11.25 -3.05
CA LYS A 11 -3.19 12.59 -3.57
C LYS A 11 -4.70 12.82 -3.72
N LYS A 12 -5.10 14.02 -3.30
CA LYS A 12 -6.42 14.71 -3.34
C LYS A 12 -7.38 14.33 -4.49
N SER A 13 -6.87 13.92 -5.66
CA SER A 13 -7.65 13.74 -6.90
C SER A 13 -8.44 12.43 -7.01
N LEU A 14 -8.25 11.46 -6.12
CA LEU A 14 -8.90 10.14 -6.23
C LEU A 14 -10.17 9.96 -5.38
N THR A 15 -10.36 10.78 -4.34
CA THR A 15 -11.44 10.60 -3.34
C THR A 15 -12.31 11.84 -3.10
N GLY A 16 -11.93 13.02 -3.62
CA GLY A 16 -12.73 14.25 -3.54
C GLY A 16 -12.91 14.87 -2.14
N LYS A 17 -12.64 14.13 -1.05
CA LYS A 17 -12.81 14.59 0.34
C LYS A 17 -11.47 14.88 1.02
N TRP A 18 -11.31 16.12 1.48
CA TRP A 18 -10.08 16.69 2.04
C TRP A 18 -9.68 16.10 3.41
N SER A 19 -10.65 15.70 4.24
CA SER A 19 -10.42 15.37 5.66
C SER A 19 -9.92 13.94 5.93
N ASP A 20 -10.34 12.97 5.12
CA ASP A 20 -10.03 11.55 5.38
C ASP A 20 -8.66 11.13 4.85
N THR A 21 -8.12 11.90 3.90
CA THR A 21 -6.97 11.46 3.10
C THR A 21 -5.65 11.69 3.83
N SER A 22 -5.47 12.85 4.49
CA SER A 22 -4.25 13.18 5.24
C SER A 22 -4.11 12.36 6.52
N LYS A 23 -5.20 12.20 7.28
CA LYS A 23 -5.23 11.35 8.48
C LYS A 23 -4.88 9.90 8.17
N ARG A 24 -5.24 9.42 6.97
CA ARG A 24 -4.93 8.07 6.53
C ARG A 24 -3.46 7.88 6.17
N SER A 25 -2.85 8.86 5.47
CA SER A 25 -1.41 8.80 5.17
C SER A 25 -0.56 8.92 6.42
N GLU A 26 -0.98 9.75 7.38
CA GLU A 26 -0.36 9.87 8.70
C GLU A 26 -0.45 8.54 9.46
N HIS A 27 -1.65 7.98 9.60
CA HIS A 27 -1.85 6.69 10.27
C HIS A 27 -1.11 5.53 9.61
N LEU A 28 -0.98 5.53 8.28
CA LEU A 28 -0.16 4.55 7.57
C LEU A 28 1.33 4.73 7.91
N SER A 29 1.81 5.97 7.87
CA SER A 29 3.22 6.30 8.15
C SER A 29 3.59 5.95 9.58
N ASP A 30 2.71 6.26 10.54
CA ASP A 30 2.87 5.86 11.95
C ASP A 30 2.95 4.35 12.09
N ARG A 31 2.07 3.61 11.41
CA ARG A 31 2.06 2.14 11.44
C ARG A 31 3.26 1.51 10.74
N MET A 32 3.82 2.18 9.75
CA MET A 32 5.08 1.80 9.09
C MET A 32 6.25 2.02 10.03
N ALA A 33 6.34 3.19 10.67
CA ALA A 33 7.39 3.54 11.61
C ALA A 33 7.38 2.63 12.85
N LEU A 34 6.20 2.45 13.47
CA LEU A 34 6.02 1.61 14.66
C LEU A 34 6.45 0.15 14.43
N ARG A 35 6.26 -0.35 13.21
CA ARG A 35 6.54 -1.75 12.86
C ARG A 35 7.84 -1.93 12.11
N GLY A 36 8.61 -0.87 11.81
CA GLY A 36 9.80 -0.98 10.97
C GLY A 36 9.53 -1.49 9.55
N ILE A 37 8.35 -1.20 8.98
CA ILE A 37 7.97 -1.60 7.63
C ILE A 37 8.20 -0.43 6.68
N GLY A 38 9.26 -0.48 5.88
CA GLY A 38 9.62 0.55 4.91
C GLY A 38 8.93 0.41 3.55
N ILE A 39 9.26 1.32 2.63
CA ILE A 39 8.78 1.25 1.23
C ILE A 39 9.29 -0.01 0.54
N ASP A 40 10.54 -0.40 0.78
CA ASP A 40 11.13 -1.60 0.19
C ASP A 40 10.40 -2.88 0.63
N ASN A 41 9.92 -2.91 1.88
CA ASN A 41 9.04 -3.97 2.36
C ASN A 41 7.73 -4.01 1.59
N ILE A 42 7.12 -2.86 1.31
CA ILE A 42 5.91 -2.80 0.48
C ILE A 42 6.19 -3.33 -0.92
N VAL A 43 7.31 -2.93 -1.55
CA VAL A 43 7.71 -3.45 -2.87
C VAL A 43 7.91 -4.96 -2.83
N HIS A 44 8.60 -5.48 -1.82
CA HIS A 44 8.81 -6.92 -1.64
C HIS A 44 7.51 -7.68 -1.43
N ALA A 45 6.58 -7.15 -0.63
CA ALA A 45 5.25 -7.75 -0.48
C ALA A 45 4.49 -7.73 -1.81
N VAL A 46 4.55 -6.65 -2.59
CA VAL A 46 3.89 -6.56 -3.89
C VAL A 46 4.51 -7.53 -4.91
N GLU A 47 5.82 -7.73 -4.92
CA GLU A 47 6.46 -8.61 -5.90
C GLU A 47 6.42 -10.08 -5.48
N LYS A 48 6.81 -10.37 -4.23
CA LYS A 48 7.12 -11.71 -3.73
C LYS A 48 6.10 -12.25 -2.73
N GLY A 49 5.23 -11.39 -2.21
CA GLY A 49 4.23 -11.78 -1.22
C GLY A 49 3.08 -12.59 -1.80
N ALA A 50 2.47 -13.42 -0.93
CA ALA A 50 1.26 -14.16 -1.22
C ALA A 50 0.07 -13.20 -1.25
N LYS A 51 -0.61 -13.12 -2.40
CA LYS A 51 -1.65 -12.12 -2.65
C LYS A 51 -3.04 -12.71 -2.53
N ARG A 52 -3.94 -11.97 -1.88
CA ARG A 52 -5.37 -12.26 -1.85
C ARG A 52 -6.14 -10.99 -2.24
N LEU A 53 -6.92 -11.08 -3.31
CA LEU A 53 -7.87 -10.03 -3.70
C LEU A 53 -9.11 -10.11 -2.81
N ARG A 54 -9.53 -8.98 -2.25
CA ARG A 54 -10.78 -8.85 -1.49
C ARG A 54 -11.92 -8.37 -2.41
N GLN A 55 -13.15 -8.59 -1.97
CA GLN A 55 -14.36 -8.17 -2.69
C GLN A 55 -14.44 -6.65 -2.93
N ASP A 56 -13.79 -5.85 -2.09
CA ASP A 56 -13.72 -4.37 -2.20
C ASP A 56 -12.63 -3.86 -3.17
N GLY A 57 -12.00 -4.78 -3.91
CA GLY A 57 -10.92 -4.49 -4.85
C GLY A 57 -9.57 -4.17 -4.20
N THR A 58 -9.44 -4.34 -2.88
CA THR A 58 -8.14 -4.21 -2.20
C THR A 58 -7.37 -5.53 -2.26
N ILE A 59 -6.04 -5.42 -2.30
CA ILE A 59 -5.13 -6.56 -2.31
C ILE A 59 -4.47 -6.63 -0.95
N VAL A 60 -4.54 -7.81 -0.35
CA VAL A 60 -3.75 -8.17 0.81
C VAL A 60 -2.55 -8.95 0.31
N SER A 61 -1.35 -8.45 0.55
CA SER A 61 -0.13 -9.20 0.29
C SER A 61 0.61 -9.48 1.58
N GLU A 62 0.86 -10.75 1.84
CA GLU A 62 1.58 -11.24 3.01
C GLU A 62 2.99 -11.68 2.62
N PHE A 63 3.99 -11.21 3.35
CA PHE A 63 5.38 -11.54 3.08
C PHE A 63 6.18 -11.51 4.38
N ARG A 64 6.81 -12.66 4.71
CA ARG A 64 7.54 -12.85 5.97
C ARG A 64 6.61 -12.58 7.17
N TRP A 65 7.04 -11.71 8.10
CA TRP A 65 6.35 -11.37 9.34
C TRP A 65 5.33 -10.21 9.17
N TYR A 66 5.02 -9.78 7.95
CA TYR A 66 4.12 -8.65 7.74
C TYR A 66 3.19 -8.81 6.56
N LYS A 67 2.12 -8.03 6.61
CA LYS A 67 1.05 -7.96 5.63
C LYS A 67 0.79 -6.51 5.24
N VAL A 68 0.68 -6.28 3.93
CA VAL A 68 0.38 -4.98 3.34
C VAL A 68 -0.98 -5.06 2.69
N ILE A 69 -1.87 -4.13 3.04
CA ILE A 69 -3.16 -3.95 2.39
C ILE A 69 -3.05 -2.72 1.50
N TYR A 70 -3.29 -2.87 0.20
CA TYR A 70 -3.13 -1.81 -0.77
C TYR A 70 -4.14 -1.90 -1.92
N ARG A 71 -4.24 -0.81 -2.69
CA ARG A 71 -4.85 -0.83 -4.03
C ARG A 71 -3.76 -0.70 -5.08
N GLU A 72 -3.93 -1.41 -6.18
CA GLU A 72 -3.03 -1.37 -7.33
C GLU A 72 -3.78 -0.77 -8.52
N PHE A 73 -3.12 0.16 -9.21
CA PHE A 73 -3.58 0.69 -10.49
C PHE A 73 -2.47 0.50 -11.52
N ASN A 74 -2.79 -0.20 -12.62
CA ASN A 74 -1.90 -0.33 -13.75
C ASN A 74 -2.11 0.88 -14.68
N VAL A 75 -1.10 1.73 -14.83
CA VAL A 75 -1.14 2.89 -15.72
C VAL A 75 0.10 2.83 -16.61
N GLU A 76 -0.09 2.66 -17.92
CA GLU A 76 0.99 2.73 -18.92
C GLU A 76 2.20 1.82 -18.60
N GLY A 77 1.94 0.60 -18.11
CA GLY A 77 2.97 -0.36 -17.73
C GLY A 77 3.62 -0.12 -16.35
N TRP A 78 3.17 0.91 -15.62
CA TRP A 78 3.54 1.14 -14.23
C TRP A 78 2.50 0.58 -13.27
N LYS A 79 2.98 -0.08 -12.22
CA LYS A 79 2.17 -0.50 -11.08
C LYS A 79 2.18 0.59 -10.03
N LYS A 80 1.11 1.40 -9.97
CA LYS A 80 0.93 2.39 -8.91
C LYS A 80 0.28 1.71 -7.71
N ILE A 81 1.04 1.62 -6.63
CA ILE A 81 0.64 0.96 -5.39
C ILE A 81 0.26 2.02 -4.39
N TYR A 82 -0.96 1.93 -3.89
CA TYR A 82 -1.48 2.82 -2.87
C TYR A 82 -1.75 2.02 -1.59
N PRO A 83 -0.77 1.98 -0.66
CA PRO A 83 -0.96 1.33 0.62
C PRO A 83 -2.09 1.98 1.42
N ILE A 84 -2.87 1.13 2.09
CA ILE A 84 -3.95 1.50 3.01
C ILE A 84 -3.44 1.29 4.44
N THR A 85 -2.81 0.14 4.70
CA THR A 85 -2.24 -0.19 6.01
C THR A 85 -1.17 -1.27 5.90
N VAL A 86 -0.32 -1.31 6.92
CA VAL A 86 0.59 -2.42 7.21
C VAL A 86 0.24 -3.08 8.54
N ILE A 87 0.39 -4.39 8.62
CA ILE A 87 0.05 -5.25 9.76
C ILE A 87 1.23 -6.21 9.98
N GLU A 88 1.62 -6.41 11.24
CA GLU A 88 2.55 -7.48 11.64
C GLU A 88 1.74 -8.77 11.90
N VAL A 89 2.26 -9.90 11.45
CA VAL A 89 1.62 -11.22 11.51
C VAL A 89 2.29 -12.07 12.58
#